data_AF-A0A2E4X290-F1
#
_entry.id   AF-A0A2E4X290-F1
#
_cell.length_a   1.000
_cell.length_b   1.000
_cell.length_c   1.000
_cell.angle_alpha   90.00
_cell.angle_beta   90.00
_cell.angle_gamma   90.00
#
_symmetry.space_group_name_H-M   'P 1'
#
loop_
_entity.id
_entity.type
_entity.pdbx_description
1 polymer ?
#
loop_
_entity_poly.entity_id
_entity_poly.type
_entity_poly.pdbx_seq_one_letter_code
_entity_poly.pdbx_strand_id
1 'polypeptide(L)'
;MKSTLLSFALLLCACAGPSKTVKSPPQPQAGEVLLDGVMVKARWSDGDTFSWKDPASGEKRKARLVGFNTLEDYGPVHRWGEWTPKELYDLALEAGKVAAARGWVCEDTGSSGGYGRKAVLCESLREFMITEGYAHVLSMEGPGPTYLLKMQIAAQEAGKGIWKKGVPEGLVTSVHSGDEKPSGKGYNRVVSTRTGASQVENHENRYAHCQEVCHQGSCMIYIPYKLRYGSKKLICP
;
A
#
# COMPACT_ATOMS: atom_id res chain seq x y z
N MET A 1 49.96 61.23 23.43
CA MET A 1 48.79 60.54 24.03
C MET A 1 48.17 59.68 22.95
N LYS A 2 48.16 58.35 23.14
CA LYS A 2 47.84 57.36 22.09
C LYS A 2 46.32 57.19 21.95
N SER A 3 45.83 57.28 20.72
CA SER A 3 44.44 57.09 20.33
C SER A 3 44.06 55.60 20.33
N THR A 4 42.91 55.26 20.91
CA THR A 4 42.39 53.89 20.98
C THR A 4 41.20 53.78 20.03
N LEU A 5 41.31 52.96 18.98
CA LEU A 5 40.24 52.65 18.05
C LEU A 5 39.40 51.49 18.61
N LEU A 6 38.10 51.74 18.77
CA LEU A 6 37.09 50.75 19.14
C LEU A 6 36.54 50.10 17.86
N SER A 7 36.78 48.80 17.66
CA SER A 7 36.15 48.02 16.59
C SER A 7 34.86 47.38 17.08
N PHE A 8 33.73 47.79 16.51
CA PHE A 8 32.43 47.13 16.65
C PHE A 8 32.38 45.91 15.73
N ALA A 9 32.29 44.71 16.31
CA ALA A 9 32.01 43.48 15.56
C ALA A 9 30.50 43.27 15.45
N LEU A 10 29.97 43.34 14.24
CA LEU A 10 28.57 43.08 13.92
C LEU A 10 28.35 41.56 13.82
N LEU A 11 27.62 40.98 14.78
CA LEU A 11 27.20 39.57 14.72
C LEU A 11 26.00 39.44 13.77
N LEU A 12 26.21 38.86 12.58
CA LEU A 12 25.11 38.40 11.72
C LEU A 12 24.58 37.06 12.25
N CYS A 13 23.41 37.10 12.89
CA CYS A 13 22.64 35.90 13.22
C CYS A 13 21.93 35.39 11.96
N ALA A 14 22.50 34.38 11.30
CA ALA A 14 21.85 33.68 10.21
C ALA A 14 20.80 32.71 10.78
N CYS A 15 19.51 33.07 10.67
CA CYS A 15 18.41 32.17 10.95
C CYS A 15 18.34 31.07 9.88
N ALA A 16 19.02 29.94 10.11
CA ALA A 16 18.81 28.73 9.33
C ALA A 16 17.44 28.14 9.69
N GLY A 17 16.43 28.39 8.86
CA GLY A 17 15.12 27.75 8.99
C GLY A 17 15.25 26.21 8.88
N PRO A 18 14.41 25.44 9.61
CA PRO A 18 14.50 23.99 9.59
C PRO A 18 14.24 23.47 8.18
N SER A 19 15.27 22.86 7.59
CA SER A 19 15.17 22.09 6.35
C SER A 19 14.13 20.99 6.56
N LYS A 20 12.99 21.08 5.84
CA LYS A 20 12.02 19.99 5.76
C LYS A 20 12.73 18.80 5.11
N THR A 21 13.18 17.86 5.93
CA THR A 21 13.76 16.60 5.46
C THR A 21 12.67 15.83 4.72
N VAL A 22 12.73 15.85 3.38
CA VAL A 22 11.88 15.01 2.55
C VAL A 22 12.33 13.58 2.80
N LYS A 23 11.59 12.85 3.65
CA LYS A 23 11.85 11.41 3.86
C LYS A 23 11.75 10.71 2.52
N SER A 24 12.81 10.01 2.12
CA SER A 24 12.84 9.24 0.89
C SER A 24 11.72 8.19 0.90
N PRO A 25 11.13 7.87 -0.27
CA PRO A 25 10.13 6.80 -0.36
C PRO A 25 10.66 5.47 0.20
N PRO A 26 9.79 4.63 0.78
CA PRO A 26 10.15 3.26 1.14
C PRO A 26 10.83 2.57 -0.04
N GLN A 27 11.94 1.90 0.24
CA GLN A 27 12.64 1.11 -0.77
C GLN A 27 12.02 -0.30 -0.81
N PRO A 28 11.90 -0.91 -2.01
CA PRO A 28 11.46 -2.29 -2.12
C PRO A 28 12.33 -3.22 -1.28
N GLN A 29 11.70 -4.17 -0.60
CA GLN A 29 12.39 -5.14 0.25
C GLN A 29 12.88 -6.33 -0.59
N ALA A 30 14.11 -6.77 -0.36
CA ALA A 30 14.66 -7.94 -1.03
C ALA A 30 14.20 -9.21 -0.31
N GLY A 31 13.75 -10.21 -1.06
CA GLY A 31 13.37 -11.52 -0.54
C GLY A 31 13.48 -12.59 -1.62
N GLU A 32 12.97 -13.79 -1.33
CA GLU A 32 13.01 -14.92 -2.23
C GLU A 32 11.63 -15.56 -2.39
N VAL A 33 11.35 -16.08 -3.57
CA VAL A 33 10.09 -16.78 -3.89
C VAL A 33 10.43 -18.00 -4.73
N LEU A 34 9.87 -19.16 -4.41
CA LEU A 34 9.86 -20.33 -5.27
C LEU A 34 8.64 -20.21 -6.20
N LEU A 35 8.83 -19.64 -7.39
CA LEU A 35 7.77 -19.41 -8.38
C LEU A 35 7.79 -20.52 -9.42
N ASP A 36 6.71 -21.30 -9.53
CA ASP A 36 6.58 -22.44 -10.45
C ASP A 36 7.78 -23.42 -10.35
N GLY A 37 8.24 -23.67 -9.12
CA GLY A 37 9.39 -24.52 -8.85
C GLY A 37 10.76 -23.87 -9.10
N VAL A 38 10.81 -22.60 -9.49
CA VAL A 38 12.05 -21.85 -9.73
C VAL A 38 12.27 -20.79 -8.66
N MET A 39 13.40 -20.86 -7.95
CA MET A 39 13.78 -19.83 -6.98
C MET A 39 14.13 -18.52 -7.69
N VAL A 40 13.39 -17.46 -7.37
CA VAL A 40 13.61 -16.10 -7.90
C VAL A 40 13.91 -15.10 -6.80
N LYS A 41 14.81 -14.15 -7.10
CA LYS A 41 15.05 -12.98 -6.24
C LYS A 41 13.91 -11.99 -6.41
N ALA A 42 13.09 -11.86 -5.37
CA ALA A 42 11.96 -10.95 -5.34
C ALA A 42 12.36 -9.57 -4.79
N ARG A 43 11.77 -8.53 -5.38
CA ARG A 43 11.74 -7.16 -4.85
C ARG A 43 10.30 -6.81 -4.54
N TRP A 44 9.94 -6.88 -3.27
CA TRP A 44 8.61 -6.60 -2.73
C TRP A 44 8.38 -5.09 -2.72
N SER A 45 7.37 -4.62 -3.45
CA SER A 45 6.97 -3.20 -3.39
C SER A 45 6.14 -2.92 -2.15
N ASP A 46 5.29 -3.87 -1.76
CA ASP A 46 4.39 -3.85 -0.61
C ASP A 46 4.18 -5.32 -0.17
N GLY A 47 3.17 -5.60 0.66
CA GLY A 47 2.92 -6.95 1.17
C GLY A 47 2.18 -7.90 0.21
N ASP A 48 1.74 -7.44 -0.96
CA ASP A 48 1.00 -8.26 -1.94
C ASP A 48 1.48 -8.12 -3.40
N THR A 49 2.56 -7.38 -3.62
CA THR A 49 3.12 -7.11 -4.94
C THR A 49 4.64 -7.23 -4.88
N PHE A 50 5.20 -7.99 -5.82
CA PHE A 50 6.64 -8.09 -6.00
C PHE A 50 7.04 -8.04 -7.47
N SER A 51 8.32 -7.78 -7.69
CA SER A 51 8.95 -7.85 -9.02
C SER A 51 10.19 -8.72 -8.99
N TRP A 52 10.51 -9.36 -10.11
CA TRP A 52 11.71 -10.17 -10.27
C TRP A 52 12.28 -9.99 -11.67
N LYS A 53 13.50 -10.46 -11.87
CA LYS A 53 14.11 -10.61 -13.19
C LYS A 53 13.91 -12.06 -13.61
N ASP A 54 13.19 -12.27 -14.71
CA ASP A 54 12.94 -13.61 -15.26
C ASP A 54 14.30 -14.28 -15.57
N PRO A 55 14.56 -15.48 -15.04
CA PRO A 55 15.86 -16.13 -15.23
C PRO A 55 16.09 -16.61 -16.67
N ALA A 56 15.02 -16.89 -17.42
CA ALA A 56 15.12 -17.37 -18.80
C ALA A 56 15.29 -16.21 -19.79
N SER A 57 14.49 -15.14 -19.66
CA SER A 57 14.52 -14.02 -20.61
C SER A 57 15.36 -12.83 -20.14
N GLY A 58 15.66 -12.74 -18.85
CA GLY A 58 16.28 -11.56 -18.25
C GLY A 58 15.34 -10.35 -18.13
N GLU A 59 14.07 -10.46 -18.53
CA GLU A 59 13.12 -9.35 -18.47
C GLU A 59 12.63 -9.10 -17.04
N LYS A 60 12.34 -7.83 -16.71
CA LYS A 60 11.69 -7.50 -15.44
C LYS A 60 10.21 -7.88 -15.50
N ARG A 61 9.77 -8.72 -14.58
CA ARG A 61 8.37 -9.10 -14.36
C ARG A 61 7.84 -8.54 -13.05
N LYS A 62 6.51 -8.45 -12.95
CA LYS A 62 5.80 -8.01 -11.74
C LYS A 62 4.64 -8.96 -11.48
N ALA A 63 4.37 -9.25 -10.22
CA ALA A 63 3.27 -10.07 -9.77
C ALA A 63 2.38 -9.26 -8.83
N ARG A 64 1.08 -9.53 -8.89
CA ARG A 64 0.11 -9.21 -7.85
C ARG A 64 -0.37 -10.52 -7.25
N LEU A 65 -0.34 -10.61 -5.93
CA LEU A 65 -0.81 -11.77 -5.22
C LEU A 65 -2.33 -11.85 -5.22
N VAL A 66 -2.86 -13.06 -5.41
CA VAL A 66 -4.30 -13.30 -5.56
C VAL A 66 -4.97 -13.68 -4.24
N GLY A 67 -6.21 -13.26 -4.06
CA GLY A 67 -7.06 -13.65 -2.93
C GLY A 67 -6.92 -12.78 -1.68
N PHE A 68 -5.98 -11.85 -1.64
CA PHE A 68 -5.83 -10.89 -0.54
C PHE A 68 -5.28 -9.54 -1.02
N ASN A 69 -5.36 -8.55 -0.16
CA ASN A 69 -4.76 -7.24 -0.36
C ASN A 69 -4.23 -6.71 0.97
N THR A 70 -3.01 -6.17 0.95
CA THR A 70 -2.45 -5.38 2.06
C THR A 70 -2.79 -3.91 1.89
N LEU A 71 -2.70 -3.12 2.96
CA LEU A 71 -2.89 -1.68 2.83
C LEU A 71 -1.82 -1.07 1.91
N GLU A 72 -2.24 -0.05 1.17
CA GLU A 72 -1.34 0.72 0.31
C GLU A 72 -0.25 1.45 1.11
N ASP A 73 0.98 1.41 0.60
CA ASP A 73 2.18 1.92 1.28
C ASP A 73 2.77 3.19 0.60
N TYR A 74 1.98 3.83 -0.26
CA TYR A 74 2.39 5.10 -0.85
C TYR A 74 2.19 6.31 0.08
N GLY A 75 1.79 6.08 1.33
CA GLY A 75 1.72 7.10 2.38
C GLY A 75 0.65 6.76 3.42
N PRO A 76 0.44 7.64 4.41
CA PRO A 76 -0.62 7.51 5.41
C PRO A 76 -1.97 7.88 4.82
N VAL A 77 -2.44 7.07 3.89
CA VAL A 77 -3.64 7.34 3.10
C VAL A 77 -4.89 6.68 3.64
N HIS A 78 -4.77 5.69 4.52
CA HIS A 78 -5.89 4.94 5.06
C HIS A 78 -6.37 5.50 6.39
N ARG A 79 -7.68 5.45 6.66
CA ARG A 79 -8.29 5.83 7.95
C ARG A 79 -9.59 5.05 8.21
N TRP A 80 -9.75 4.55 9.43
CA TRP A 80 -11.02 4.10 10.00
C TRP A 80 -10.88 3.92 11.51
N GLY A 81 -12.01 3.85 12.22
CA GLY A 81 -12.02 3.63 13.66
C GLY A 81 -11.14 4.62 14.42
N GLU A 82 -10.39 4.12 15.40
CA GLU A 82 -9.46 4.93 16.21
C GLU A 82 -8.02 4.91 15.67
N TRP A 83 -7.82 4.40 14.46
CA TRP A 83 -6.51 4.43 13.83
C TRP A 83 -6.12 5.84 13.43
N THR A 84 -4.86 6.20 13.74
CA THR A 84 -4.22 7.30 13.03
C THR A 84 -3.76 6.82 11.65
N PRO A 85 -3.74 7.69 10.63
CA PRO A 85 -3.23 7.33 9.31
C PRO A 85 -1.80 6.82 9.31
N LYS A 86 -0.97 7.35 10.23
CA LYS A 86 0.41 6.90 10.40
C LYS A 86 0.50 5.46 10.87
N GLU A 87 -0.32 5.05 11.83
CA GLU A 87 -0.27 3.68 12.35
C GLU A 87 -0.67 2.65 11.29
N LEU A 88 -1.69 2.95 10.48
CA LEU A 88 -2.07 2.10 9.36
C LEU A 88 -0.98 2.03 8.29
N TYR A 89 -0.29 3.14 8.05
CA TYR A 89 0.87 3.16 7.17
C TYR A 89 2.04 2.34 7.70
N ASP A 90 2.32 2.40 9.01
CA ASP A 90 3.36 1.57 9.61
C ASP A 90 3.04 0.07 9.46
N LEU A 91 1.75 -0.33 9.57
CA LEU A 91 1.30 -1.69 9.29
C LEU A 91 1.45 -2.08 7.82
N ALA A 92 1.13 -1.16 6.88
CA ALA A 92 1.34 -1.36 5.45
C ALA A 92 2.81 -1.65 5.12
N LEU A 93 3.73 -0.86 5.71
CA LEU A 93 5.17 -1.05 5.56
C LEU A 93 5.64 -2.37 6.18
N GLU A 94 5.07 -2.74 7.33
CA GLU A 94 5.41 -4.00 8.00
C GLU A 94 4.99 -5.22 7.18
N ALA A 95 3.83 -5.17 6.52
CA ALA A 95 3.39 -6.24 5.63
C ALA A 95 4.41 -6.51 4.51
N GLY A 96 5.01 -5.46 3.92
CA GLY A 96 6.08 -5.62 2.93
C GLY A 96 7.34 -6.30 3.49
N LYS A 97 7.71 -5.99 4.75
CA LYS A 97 8.84 -6.67 5.42
C LYS A 97 8.54 -8.13 5.70
N VAL A 98 7.34 -8.43 6.19
CA VAL A 98 6.88 -9.80 6.46
C VAL A 98 6.91 -10.63 5.17
N ALA A 99 6.42 -10.09 4.06
CA ALA A 99 6.46 -10.76 2.77
C ALA A 99 7.90 -11.06 2.32
N ALA A 100 8.82 -10.11 2.54
CA ALA A 100 10.21 -10.26 2.14
C ALA A 100 11.07 -11.13 3.07
N ALA A 101 10.68 -11.28 4.34
CA ALA A 101 11.51 -11.89 5.38
C ALA A 101 11.67 -13.42 5.25
N ARG A 102 10.85 -14.07 4.41
CA ARG A 102 10.82 -15.53 4.26
C ARG A 102 10.68 -15.91 2.79
N GLY A 103 11.08 -17.14 2.47
CA GLY A 103 10.81 -17.76 1.17
C GLY A 103 9.38 -18.29 1.12
N TRP A 104 8.65 -17.96 0.05
CA TRP A 104 7.29 -18.44 -0.18
C TRP A 104 7.20 -19.30 -1.44
N VAL A 105 6.37 -20.34 -1.39
CA VAL A 105 6.05 -21.15 -2.57
C VAL A 105 4.86 -20.51 -3.27
N CYS A 106 5.03 -20.26 -4.56
CA CYS A 106 4.07 -19.54 -5.37
C CYS A 106 3.91 -20.14 -6.76
N GLU A 107 2.74 -19.92 -7.35
CA GLU A 107 2.35 -20.42 -8.66
C GLU A 107 1.82 -19.28 -9.52
N ASP A 108 2.25 -19.20 -10.77
CA ASP A 108 1.62 -18.33 -11.76
C ASP A 108 0.24 -18.91 -12.13
N THR A 109 -0.80 -18.12 -11.94
CA THR A 109 -2.17 -18.54 -12.25
C THR A 109 -2.48 -18.54 -13.75
N GLY A 110 -1.54 -18.09 -14.59
CA GLY A 110 -1.74 -17.86 -16.03
C GLY A 110 -2.60 -16.64 -16.33
N SER A 111 -3.08 -15.93 -15.30
CA SER A 111 -4.00 -14.80 -15.42
C SER A 111 -3.30 -13.45 -15.21
N SER A 112 -3.97 -12.38 -15.60
CA SER A 112 -3.48 -11.01 -15.39
C SER A 112 -3.80 -10.51 -13.98
N GLY A 113 -2.81 -9.92 -13.31
CA GLY A 113 -2.96 -9.16 -12.06
C GLY A 113 -3.26 -7.67 -12.28
N GLY A 114 -3.56 -7.29 -13.53
CA GLY A 114 -3.78 -5.91 -13.94
C GLY A 114 -2.50 -5.07 -13.99
N TYR A 115 -2.54 -3.95 -14.71
CA TYR A 115 -1.41 -3.00 -14.86
C TYR A 115 -0.09 -3.66 -15.32
N GLY A 116 -0.18 -4.67 -16.20
CA GLY A 116 0.98 -5.41 -16.71
C GLY A 116 1.61 -6.37 -15.71
N ARG A 117 0.92 -6.70 -14.61
CA ARG A 117 1.36 -7.70 -13.63
C ARG A 117 0.77 -9.07 -13.95
N LYS A 118 1.51 -10.12 -13.62
CA LYS A 118 0.99 -11.50 -13.53
C LYS A 118 0.18 -11.67 -12.24
N ALA A 119 -0.84 -12.50 -12.27
CA ALA A 119 -1.54 -12.94 -11.07
C ALA A 119 -0.85 -14.18 -10.51
N VAL A 120 -0.36 -14.10 -9.28
CA VAL A 120 0.42 -15.17 -8.63
C VAL A 120 -0.27 -15.60 -7.34
N LEU A 121 -0.34 -16.90 -7.12
CA LEU A 121 -0.87 -17.50 -5.89
C LEU A 121 0.28 -17.93 -5.00
N CYS A 122 0.35 -17.39 -3.79
CA CYS A 122 1.25 -17.86 -2.73
C CYS A 122 0.37 -18.28 -1.54
N GLU A 123 -0.05 -19.55 -1.48
CA GLU A 123 -1.09 -20.00 -0.53
C GLU A 123 -0.70 -19.72 0.92
N SER A 124 0.47 -20.18 1.36
CA SER A 124 0.92 -20.04 2.74
C SER A 124 1.18 -18.60 3.16
N LEU A 125 1.63 -17.76 2.22
CA LEU A 125 1.78 -16.31 2.45
C LEU A 125 0.41 -15.65 2.63
N ARG A 126 -0.56 -15.97 1.78
CA ARG A 126 -1.92 -15.44 1.86
C ARG A 126 -2.57 -15.78 3.19
N GLU A 127 -2.52 -17.05 3.58
CA GLU A 127 -3.08 -17.52 4.85
C GLU A 127 -2.40 -16.81 6.03
N PHE A 128 -1.06 -16.68 6.00
CA PHE A 128 -0.31 -15.98 7.04
C PHE A 128 -0.73 -14.51 7.16
N MET A 129 -0.76 -13.78 6.04
CA MET A 129 -1.08 -12.36 6.01
C MET A 129 -2.50 -12.06 6.53
N ILE A 130 -3.46 -12.91 6.18
CA ILE A 130 -4.84 -12.80 6.67
C ILE A 130 -4.92 -13.15 8.16
N THR A 131 -4.28 -14.25 8.58
CA THR A 131 -4.32 -14.75 9.95
C THR A 131 -3.67 -13.79 10.94
N GLU A 132 -2.61 -13.09 10.52
CA GLU A 132 -1.91 -12.09 11.35
C GLU A 132 -2.50 -10.67 11.20
N GLY A 133 -3.50 -10.49 10.33
CA GLY A 133 -4.18 -9.21 10.13
C GLY A 133 -3.34 -8.17 9.40
N TYR A 134 -2.33 -8.58 8.62
CA TYR A 134 -1.61 -7.68 7.70
C TYR A 134 -2.37 -7.44 6.40
N ALA A 135 -3.29 -8.34 6.07
CA ALA A 135 -4.12 -8.28 4.86
C ALA A 135 -5.59 -8.53 5.17
N HIS A 136 -6.41 -8.19 4.18
CA HIS A 136 -7.79 -8.64 4.09
C HIS A 136 -8.00 -9.51 2.84
N VAL A 137 -9.01 -10.37 2.88
CA VAL A 137 -9.47 -11.15 1.73
C VAL A 137 -9.91 -10.19 0.63
N LEU A 138 -9.47 -10.48 -0.60
CA LEU A 138 -9.86 -9.76 -1.80
C LEU A 138 -10.28 -10.75 -2.87
N SER A 139 -11.51 -10.63 -3.32
CA SER A 139 -12.04 -11.31 -4.50
C SER A 139 -12.58 -10.30 -5.50
N MET A 140 -12.23 -10.50 -6.76
CA MET A 140 -12.71 -9.67 -7.88
C MET A 140 -14.05 -10.17 -8.42
N GLU A 141 -14.42 -11.41 -8.11
CA GLU A 141 -15.58 -12.12 -8.65
C GLU A 141 -16.47 -12.64 -7.50
N GLY A 142 -17.22 -11.72 -6.89
CA GLY A 142 -18.13 -12.06 -5.79
C GLY A 142 -17.39 -12.36 -4.47
N PRO A 143 -18.02 -13.12 -3.54
CA PRO A 143 -17.41 -13.45 -2.25
C PRO A 143 -16.09 -14.21 -2.38
N GLY A 144 -15.16 -13.97 -1.45
CA GLY A 144 -13.91 -14.71 -1.36
C GLY A 144 -14.09 -16.14 -0.83
N PRO A 145 -13.04 -16.97 -0.90
CA PRO A 145 -13.07 -18.34 -0.40
C PRO A 145 -13.46 -18.40 1.08
N THR A 146 -14.39 -19.30 1.42
CA THR A 146 -14.98 -19.37 2.77
C THR A 146 -13.95 -19.66 3.87
N TYR A 147 -12.90 -20.44 3.57
CA TYR A 147 -11.85 -20.73 4.55
C TYR A 147 -10.99 -19.50 4.88
N LEU A 148 -10.68 -18.67 3.87
CA LEU A 148 -9.97 -17.40 4.08
C LEU A 148 -10.85 -16.40 4.85
N LEU A 149 -12.15 -16.37 4.57
CA LEU A 149 -13.09 -15.52 5.31
C LEU A 149 -13.16 -15.93 6.78
N LYS A 150 -13.14 -17.23 7.10
CA LYS A 150 -13.05 -17.69 8.50
C LYS A 150 -11.76 -17.23 9.18
N MET A 151 -10.62 -17.30 8.49
CA MET A 151 -9.34 -16.80 9.01
C MET A 151 -9.39 -15.29 9.27
N GLN A 152 -9.96 -14.52 8.34
CA GLN A 152 -10.14 -13.08 8.49
C GLN A 152 -11.06 -12.75 9.67
N ILE A 153 -12.20 -13.42 9.81
CA ILE A 153 -13.13 -13.21 10.92
C ILE A 153 -12.43 -13.50 12.25
N ALA A 154 -11.67 -14.59 12.35
CA ALA A 154 -10.89 -14.88 13.55
C ALA A 154 -9.84 -13.80 13.85
N ALA A 155 -9.15 -13.26 12.82
CA ALA A 155 -8.21 -12.15 12.99
C ALA A 155 -8.91 -10.84 13.41
N GLN A 156 -10.12 -10.60 12.91
CA GLN A 156 -10.97 -9.47 13.29
C GLN A 156 -11.42 -9.56 14.75
N GLU A 157 -11.95 -10.72 15.17
CA GLU A 157 -12.39 -10.99 16.54
C GLU A 157 -11.24 -10.91 17.55
N ALA A 158 -10.04 -11.36 17.14
CA ALA A 158 -8.82 -11.26 17.95
C ALA A 158 -8.18 -9.86 17.92
N GLY A 159 -8.72 -8.90 17.17
CA GLY A 159 -8.17 -7.55 17.04
C GLY A 159 -6.74 -7.53 16.51
N LYS A 160 -6.41 -8.40 15.55
CA LYS A 160 -5.06 -8.50 14.98
C LYS A 160 -4.80 -7.46 13.90
N GLY A 161 -3.55 -7.01 13.83
CA GLY A 161 -3.05 -6.14 12.76
C GLY A 161 -3.98 -4.96 12.47
N ILE A 162 -4.42 -4.82 11.22
CA ILE A 162 -5.27 -3.72 10.74
C ILE A 162 -6.65 -3.66 11.43
N TRP A 163 -7.09 -4.75 12.07
CA TRP A 163 -8.39 -4.86 12.75
C TRP A 163 -8.38 -4.37 14.21
N LYS A 164 -7.20 -4.14 14.79
CA LYS A 164 -7.03 -3.86 16.23
C LYS A 164 -7.86 -2.69 16.77
N LYS A 165 -8.12 -1.68 15.95
CA LYS A 165 -8.86 -0.47 16.35
C LYS A 165 -10.19 -0.30 15.59
N GLY A 166 -10.78 -1.43 15.20
CA GLY A 166 -12.09 -1.48 14.56
C GLY A 166 -12.07 -2.13 13.19
N VAL A 167 -13.24 -2.63 12.79
CA VAL A 167 -13.49 -3.30 11.52
C VAL A 167 -14.57 -2.51 10.79
N PRO A 168 -14.22 -1.75 9.72
CA PRO A 168 -15.23 -1.05 8.93
C PRO A 168 -16.07 -2.06 8.14
N GLU A 169 -17.25 -1.68 7.66
CA GLU A 169 -18.09 -2.56 6.83
C GLU A 169 -17.44 -2.87 5.47
N GLY A 170 -16.70 -1.90 4.95
CA GLY A 170 -15.93 -1.99 3.72
C GLY A 170 -14.62 -1.22 3.82
N LEU A 171 -13.61 -1.71 3.12
CA LEU A 171 -12.31 -1.06 2.97
C LEU A 171 -12.21 -0.40 1.60
N VAL A 172 -12.02 0.92 1.58
CA VAL A 172 -11.65 1.68 0.38
C VAL A 172 -10.21 1.32 0.00
N THR A 173 -10.04 0.49 -1.02
CA THR A 173 -8.72 0.02 -1.47
C THR A 173 -8.17 0.80 -2.65
N SER A 174 -9.02 1.55 -3.35
CA SER A 174 -8.57 2.41 -4.46
C SER A 174 -9.50 3.60 -4.66
N VAL A 175 -8.91 4.75 -4.96
CA VAL A 175 -9.61 5.98 -5.32
C VAL A 175 -9.03 6.50 -6.63
N HIS A 176 -9.87 6.69 -7.65
CA HIS A 176 -9.49 7.22 -8.95
C HIS A 176 -10.41 8.35 -9.34
N SER A 177 -9.85 9.55 -9.46
CA SER A 177 -10.59 10.75 -9.83
C SER A 177 -10.94 10.80 -11.32
N GLY A 178 -12.02 11.48 -11.67
CA GLY A 178 -12.47 11.64 -13.06
C GLY A 178 -11.48 12.39 -13.96
N ASP A 179 -10.61 13.21 -13.40
CA ASP A 179 -9.56 13.93 -14.13
C ASP A 179 -8.29 13.10 -14.39
N GLU A 180 -8.22 11.85 -13.91
CA GLU A 180 -7.10 10.95 -14.21
C GLU A 180 -7.13 10.41 -15.66
N LYS A 181 -8.28 10.50 -16.34
CA LYS A 181 -8.48 10.01 -17.71
C LYS A 181 -9.20 11.06 -18.58
N PRO A 182 -8.91 11.14 -19.90
CA PRO A 182 -9.61 12.05 -20.81
C PRO A 182 -11.13 11.85 -20.85
N SER A 183 -11.61 10.64 -20.53
CA SER A 183 -13.03 10.30 -20.51
C SER A 183 -13.84 10.99 -19.39
N GLY A 184 -13.19 11.64 -18.42
CA GLY A 184 -13.88 12.24 -17.26
C GLY A 184 -14.40 11.23 -16.22
N LYS A 185 -14.27 9.92 -16.51
CA LYS A 185 -14.74 8.82 -15.66
C LYS A 185 -13.66 8.39 -14.66
N GLY A 186 -14.01 8.45 -13.38
CA GLY A 186 -13.26 7.92 -12.25
C GLY A 186 -13.93 6.68 -11.66
N TYR A 187 -13.27 6.05 -10.71
CA TYR A 187 -13.86 4.96 -9.93
C TYR A 187 -13.24 4.84 -8.55
N ASN A 188 -14.04 4.41 -7.58
CA ASN A 188 -13.54 3.93 -6.31
C ASN A 188 -13.67 2.42 -6.24
N ARG A 189 -12.83 1.77 -5.43
CA ARG A 189 -12.95 0.36 -5.10
C ARG A 189 -13.13 0.21 -3.61
N VAL A 190 -14.19 -0.50 -3.24
CA VAL A 190 -14.49 -0.86 -1.86
C VAL A 190 -14.53 -2.39 -1.76
N VAL A 191 -13.95 -2.94 -0.71
CA VAL A 191 -13.92 -4.38 -0.46
C VAL A 191 -14.65 -4.66 0.83
N SER A 192 -15.69 -5.50 0.78
CA SER A 192 -16.43 -5.86 2.00
C SER A 192 -15.52 -6.62 2.97
N THR A 193 -15.47 -6.18 4.23
CA THR A 193 -14.72 -6.88 5.29
C THR A 193 -15.42 -8.15 5.78
N ARG A 194 -16.67 -8.37 5.35
CA ARG A 194 -17.45 -9.57 5.66
C ARG A 194 -17.28 -10.66 4.61
N THR A 195 -17.29 -10.28 3.34
CA THR A 195 -17.32 -11.25 2.22
C THR A 195 -16.05 -11.25 1.39
N GLY A 196 -15.15 -10.27 1.55
CA GLY A 196 -13.98 -10.09 0.70
C GLY A 196 -14.31 -9.69 -0.74
N ALA A 197 -15.59 -9.51 -1.08
CA ALA A 197 -16.03 -9.13 -2.41
C ALA A 197 -15.65 -7.68 -2.71
N SER A 198 -15.07 -7.46 -3.88
CA SER A 198 -14.72 -6.13 -4.36
C SER A 198 -15.81 -5.53 -5.23
N GLN A 199 -16.20 -4.29 -4.91
CA GLN A 199 -17.14 -3.50 -5.69
C GLN A 199 -16.43 -2.29 -6.28
N VAL A 200 -16.71 -2.02 -7.56
CA VAL A 200 -16.27 -0.80 -8.25
C VAL A 200 -17.43 0.18 -8.28
N GLU A 201 -17.17 1.39 -7.81
CA GLU A 201 -18.11 2.50 -7.85
C GLU A 201 -17.64 3.50 -8.89
N ASN A 202 -18.21 3.43 -10.09
CA ASN A 202 -17.91 4.39 -11.15
C ASN A 202 -18.54 5.75 -10.83
N HIS A 203 -17.83 6.83 -11.13
CA HIS A 203 -18.31 8.20 -10.91
C HIS A 203 -17.65 9.20 -11.86
N GLU A 204 -18.14 10.43 -11.87
CA GLU A 204 -17.52 11.56 -12.59
C GLU A 204 -16.87 12.59 -11.64
N ASN A 205 -16.88 12.31 -10.34
CA ASN A 205 -16.29 13.17 -9.32
C ASN A 205 -14.82 13.45 -9.61
N ARG A 206 -14.43 14.71 -9.38
CA ARG A 206 -13.04 15.16 -9.40
C ARG A 206 -12.57 15.40 -7.97
N TYR A 207 -11.53 14.71 -7.55
CA TYR A 207 -10.96 14.81 -6.21
C TYR A 207 -9.78 15.78 -6.21
N ALA A 208 -9.73 16.67 -5.22
CA ALA A 208 -8.57 17.49 -4.98
C ALA A 208 -7.42 16.64 -4.43
N HIS A 209 -6.17 17.01 -4.72
CA HIS A 209 -5.00 16.36 -4.10
C HIS A 209 -5.12 16.40 -2.57
N CYS A 210 -4.89 15.26 -1.91
CA CYS A 210 -5.07 15.06 -0.48
C CYS A 210 -6.51 15.12 0.04
N GLN A 211 -7.50 15.05 -0.84
CA GLN A 211 -8.89 14.89 -0.43
C GLN A 211 -9.13 13.50 0.14
N GLU A 212 -9.78 13.43 1.30
CA GLU A 212 -10.23 12.18 1.91
C GLU A 212 -11.55 11.72 1.25
N VAL A 213 -11.60 10.45 0.87
CA VAL A 213 -12.76 9.82 0.23
C VAL A 213 -13.20 8.63 1.09
N CYS A 214 -14.40 8.71 1.64
CA CYS A 214 -14.92 7.74 2.62
C CYS A 214 -16.06 6.89 2.05
N HIS A 215 -16.08 5.61 2.41
CA HIS A 215 -17.15 4.68 2.09
C HIS A 215 -17.21 3.55 3.14
N GLN A 216 -18.41 3.16 3.59
CA GLN A 216 -18.64 2.02 4.50
C GLN A 216 -17.71 1.96 5.73
N GLY A 217 -17.47 3.12 6.34
CA GLY A 217 -16.69 3.23 7.57
C GLY A 217 -15.17 3.27 7.39
N SER A 218 -14.65 3.21 6.16
CA SER A 218 -13.24 3.50 5.89
C SER A 218 -13.08 4.67 4.92
N CYS A 219 -11.92 5.32 5.00
CA CYS A 219 -11.54 6.42 4.12
C CYS A 219 -10.16 6.19 3.53
N MET A 220 -9.97 6.75 2.35
CA MET A 220 -8.69 6.78 1.66
C MET A 220 -8.40 8.18 1.11
N ILE A 221 -7.18 8.67 1.31
CA ILE A 221 -6.72 9.95 0.76
C ILE A 221 -6.41 9.77 -0.73
N TYR A 222 -7.02 10.62 -1.55
CA TYR A 222 -6.72 10.70 -2.97
C TYR A 222 -5.37 11.35 -3.24
N ILE A 223 -4.50 10.58 -3.88
CA ILE A 223 -3.27 11.06 -4.52
C ILE A 223 -3.34 10.67 -6.00
N PRO A 224 -3.15 11.61 -6.94
CA PRO A 224 -3.14 11.29 -8.36
C PRO A 224 -2.17 10.15 -8.66
N TYR A 225 -2.58 9.17 -9.48
CA TYR A 225 -1.79 7.97 -9.74
C TYR A 225 -0.31 8.24 -10.07
N LYS A 226 -0.05 9.26 -10.90
CA LYS A 226 1.31 9.68 -11.32
C LYS A 226 2.22 10.19 -10.17
N LEU A 227 1.65 10.45 -8.99
CA LEU A 227 2.31 11.01 -7.81
C LEU A 227 2.32 10.03 -6.63
N ARG A 228 1.79 8.81 -6.77
CA ARG A 228 1.83 7.78 -5.71
C ARG A 228 3.22 7.14 -5.58
N TYR A 229 3.93 7.02 -6.70
CA TYR A 229 5.15 6.23 -6.80
C TYR A 229 6.29 7.00 -7.48
N GLY A 230 7.53 6.54 -7.27
CA GLY A 230 8.72 7.08 -7.93
C GLY A 230 9.27 8.37 -7.31
N SER A 231 10.16 9.05 -8.03
CA SER A 231 10.89 10.23 -7.54
C SER A 231 10.02 11.47 -7.34
N LYS A 232 8.83 11.49 -7.94
CA LYS A 232 7.82 12.56 -7.80
C LYS A 232 6.72 12.21 -6.79
N LYS A 233 6.96 11.19 -5.95
CA LYS A 233 6.02 10.78 -4.91
C LYS A 233 5.68 11.97 -4.02
N LEU A 234 4.39 12.26 -3.90
CA LEU A 234 3.87 13.21 -2.92
C LEU A 234 3.24 12.46 -1.76
N ILE A 235 3.43 13.00 -0.56
CA ILE A 235 2.80 12.51 0.65
C ILE A 235 1.93 13.65 1.17
N CYS A 236 0.70 13.33 1.53
CA CYS A 236 -0.20 14.28 2.16
C CYS A 236 0.23 14.52 3.62
N PRO A 237 0.20 15.78 4.09
CA PRO A 237 0.62 16.13 5.44
C PRO A 237 -0.24 15.48 6.52
#